data_AF-A0A931TQA0-F1
#
_entry.id   AF-A0A931TQA0-F1
#
_cell.length_a   1.000
_cell.length_b   1.000
_cell.length_c   1.000
_cell.angle_alpha   90.00
_cell.angle_beta   90.00
_cell.angle_gamma   90.00
#
_symmetry.space_group_name_H-M   'P 1'
#
loop_
_entity.id
_entity.type
_entity.pdbx_description
1 polymer ?
#
loop_
_entity_poly.entity_id
_entity_poly.type
_entity_poly.pdbx_seq_one_letter_code
_entity_poly.pdbx_strand_id
1 'polypeptide(L)'
;MTNIQLFLKNILLKRIVVSFFFSTIIFFNSFTQENSLLDTLKKANNSNQVDVLITYAKKYLGTPYRSAGTTPSGFDCSGFISFVFSNFGIPLVHSSYGMAEFGETVKLADIRPGDLMFFKGRNVNSSRIGHVAMVVDVKEDGIYFIHSSSSNGVIINNFKTSKYYIARYVTTKRLDFGQKFQKK
;
A
#
# COMPACT_ATOMS: atom_id res chain seq x y z
N MET A 1 -53.11 -42.38 17.21
CA MET A 1 -52.97 -40.98 16.72
C MET A 1 -53.56 -40.94 15.31
N THR A 2 -54.50 -40.05 15.00
CA THR A 2 -55.22 -40.05 13.70
C THR A 2 -54.35 -39.53 12.55
N ASN A 3 -54.61 -39.95 11.30
CA ASN A 3 -53.87 -39.51 10.10
C ASN A 3 -53.82 -37.97 9.96
N ILE A 4 -54.84 -37.27 10.44
CA ILE A 4 -54.93 -35.80 10.45
C ILE A 4 -53.92 -35.17 11.43
N GLN A 5 -53.77 -35.74 12.63
CA GLN A 5 -52.76 -35.28 13.62
C GLN A 5 -51.33 -35.46 13.09
N LEU A 6 -51.08 -36.55 12.36
CA LEU A 6 -49.79 -36.81 11.72
C LEU A 6 -49.50 -35.82 10.57
N PHE A 7 -50.51 -35.52 9.75
CA PHE A 7 -50.43 -34.56 8.65
C PHE A 7 -50.14 -33.13 9.15
N LEU A 8 -50.84 -32.67 10.19
CA LEU A 8 -50.63 -31.35 10.78
C LEU A 8 -49.24 -31.20 11.42
N LYS A 9 -48.72 -32.24 12.07
CA LYS A 9 -47.38 -32.24 12.67
C LYS A 9 -46.27 -32.13 11.60
N ASN A 10 -46.45 -32.77 10.45
CA ASN A 10 -45.53 -32.65 9.30
C ASN A 10 -45.54 -31.25 8.68
N ILE A 11 -46.69 -30.57 8.61
CA ILE A 11 -46.78 -29.18 8.14
C ILE A 11 -46.08 -28.23 9.12
N LEU A 12 -46.32 -28.39 10.43
CA LEU A 12 -45.69 -27.55 11.45
C LEU A 12 -44.16 -27.71 11.45
N LEU A 13 -43.67 -28.95 11.35
CA LEU A 13 -42.23 -29.24 11.30
C LEU A 13 -41.58 -28.62 10.04
N LYS A 14 -42.21 -28.74 8.87
CA LYS A 14 -41.72 -28.10 7.64
C LYS A 14 -41.65 -26.58 7.75
N ARG A 15 -42.64 -25.93 8.39
CA ARG A 15 -42.64 -24.47 8.59
C ARG A 15 -41.51 -24.00 9.50
N ILE A 16 -41.26 -24.70 10.61
CA ILE A 16 -40.16 -24.39 11.55
C ILE A 16 -38.79 -24.53 10.87
N VAL A 17 -38.62 -25.59 10.06
CA VAL A 17 -37.38 -25.82 9.33
C VAL A 17 -37.15 -24.70 8.30
N VAL A 18 -38.16 -24.33 7.51
CA VAL A 18 -38.06 -23.24 6.52
C VAL A 18 -37.76 -21.89 7.16
N SER A 19 -38.39 -21.54 8.29
CA SER A 19 -38.11 -20.27 8.97
C SER A 19 -36.72 -20.24 9.60
N PHE A 20 -36.20 -21.36 10.10
CA PHE A 20 -34.84 -21.45 10.60
C PHE A 20 -33.80 -21.25 9.48
N PHE A 21 -33.99 -21.91 8.33
CA PHE A 21 -33.14 -21.72 7.15
C PHE A 21 -33.24 -20.30 6.58
N PHE A 22 -34.43 -19.68 6.59
CA PHE A 22 -34.61 -18.31 6.11
C PHE A 22 -33.90 -17.30 7.04
N SER A 23 -33.98 -17.49 8.36
CA SER A 23 -33.30 -16.65 9.34
C SER A 23 -31.78 -16.76 9.26
N THR A 24 -31.22 -17.94 9.04
CA THR A 24 -29.77 -18.11 8.90
C THR A 24 -29.26 -17.49 7.61
N ILE A 25 -30.01 -17.56 6.51
CA ILE A 25 -29.68 -16.88 5.25
C ILE A 25 -29.70 -15.36 5.43
N ILE A 26 -30.70 -14.79 6.10
CA ILE A 26 -30.75 -13.35 6.37
C ILE A 26 -29.55 -12.92 7.23
N PHE A 27 -29.28 -13.65 8.32
CA PHE A 27 -28.15 -13.36 9.20
C PHE A 27 -26.80 -13.43 8.47
N PHE A 28 -26.62 -14.43 7.61
CA PHE A 28 -25.40 -14.59 6.82
C PHE A 28 -25.22 -13.45 5.80
N ASN A 29 -26.29 -13.02 5.13
CA ASN A 29 -26.25 -11.87 4.23
C ASN A 29 -25.97 -10.54 4.96
N SER A 30 -26.50 -10.34 6.17
CA SER A 30 -26.18 -9.15 6.96
C SER A 30 -24.70 -9.12 7.38
N PHE A 31 -24.16 -10.27 7.76
CA PHE A 31 -22.76 -10.39 8.17
C PHE A 31 -21.77 -10.14 7.02
N THR A 32 -22.07 -10.60 5.80
CA THR A 32 -21.22 -10.31 4.63
C THR A 32 -21.23 -8.82 4.29
N GLN A 33 -22.36 -8.14 4.43
CA GLN A 33 -22.47 -6.71 4.15
C GLN A 33 -21.65 -5.86 5.13
N GLU A 34 -21.65 -6.16 6.43
CA GLU A 34 -20.84 -5.44 7.42
C GLU A 34 -19.33 -5.52 7.13
N ASN A 35 -18.82 -6.71 6.81
CA ASN A 35 -17.40 -6.90 6.49
C ASN A 35 -16.97 -6.12 5.24
N SER A 36 -17.82 -6.06 4.20
CA SER A 36 -17.53 -5.28 2.99
C SER A 36 -17.46 -3.77 3.25
N LEU A 37 -18.25 -3.25 4.20
CA LEU A 37 -18.22 -1.85 4.60
C LEU A 37 -16.93 -1.53 5.34
N LEU A 38 -16.49 -2.40 6.26
CA LEU A 38 -15.23 -2.24 6.98
C LEU A 38 -14.03 -2.20 6.02
N ASP A 39 -13.99 -3.08 5.02
CA ASP A 39 -12.95 -3.07 3.99
C ASP A 39 -12.94 -1.78 3.17
N THR A 40 -14.13 -1.29 2.80
CA THR A 40 -14.29 -0.03 2.07
C THR A 40 -13.80 1.16 2.89
N LEU A 41 -14.16 1.23 4.17
CA LEU A 41 -13.73 2.28 5.09
C LEU A 41 -12.23 2.23 5.33
N LYS A 42 -11.64 1.05 5.51
CA LYS A 42 -10.18 0.88 5.65
C LYS A 42 -9.46 1.35 4.39
N LYS A 43 -9.97 0.98 3.20
CA LYS A 43 -9.41 1.42 1.93
C LYS A 43 -9.48 2.94 1.75
N ALA A 44 -10.61 3.56 2.09
CA ALA A 44 -10.80 5.01 1.99
C ALA A 44 -9.89 5.78 2.97
N ASN A 45 -9.74 5.29 4.20
CA ASN A 45 -8.83 5.87 5.18
C ASN A 45 -7.37 5.74 4.71
N ASN A 46 -6.99 4.58 4.18
CA ASN A 46 -5.64 4.37 3.65
C ASN A 46 -5.35 5.28 2.45
N SER A 47 -6.30 5.49 1.54
CA SER A 47 -6.11 6.44 0.44
C SER A 47 -5.92 7.87 0.93
N ASN A 48 -6.73 8.31 1.91
CA ASN A 48 -6.57 9.64 2.50
C ASN A 48 -5.19 9.79 3.17
N GLN A 49 -4.75 8.79 3.93
CA GLN A 49 -3.43 8.78 4.56
C GLN A 49 -2.30 8.87 3.52
N VAL A 50 -2.41 8.15 2.41
CA VAL A 50 -1.44 8.22 1.30
C VAL A 50 -1.42 9.62 0.68
N ASP A 51 -2.55 10.25 0.44
CA ASP A 51 -2.63 11.60 -0.14
C ASP A 51 -1.98 12.65 0.77
N VAL A 52 -2.24 12.58 2.08
CA VAL A 52 -1.61 13.46 3.06
C VAL A 52 -0.11 13.20 3.15
N LEU A 53 0.33 11.94 3.09
CA LEU A 53 1.74 11.55 3.09
C LEU A 53 2.47 12.10 1.86
N ILE A 54 1.87 11.97 0.67
CA ILE A 54 2.42 12.53 -0.58
C ILE A 54 2.49 14.05 -0.51
N THR A 55 1.44 14.69 0.01
CA THR A 55 1.40 16.15 0.20
C THR A 55 2.50 16.61 1.15
N TYR A 56 2.73 15.86 2.24
CA TYR A 56 3.82 16.12 3.17
C TYR A 56 5.20 15.95 2.51
N ALA A 57 5.40 14.87 1.76
CA ALA A 57 6.65 14.63 1.03
C ALA A 57 6.98 15.76 0.05
N LYS A 58 5.97 16.29 -0.65
CA LYS A 58 6.13 17.40 -1.61
C LYS A 58 6.59 18.71 -0.97
N LYS A 59 6.41 18.91 0.35
CA LYS A 59 6.95 20.10 1.07
C LYS A 59 8.47 20.18 1.04
N TYR A 60 9.15 19.07 0.79
CA TYR A 60 10.61 18.98 0.82
C TYR A 60 11.24 19.03 -0.57
N LEU A 61 10.48 19.28 -1.64
CA LEU A 61 11.03 19.46 -2.98
C LEU A 61 12.16 20.50 -2.98
N GLY A 62 13.28 20.17 -3.62
CA GLY A 62 14.49 20.99 -3.66
C GLY A 62 15.43 20.82 -2.45
N THR A 63 15.06 20.08 -1.41
CA THR A 63 15.96 19.80 -0.28
C THR A 63 17.21 19.06 -0.79
N PRO A 64 18.43 19.52 -0.49
CA PRO A 64 19.65 18.96 -1.08
C PRO A 64 19.90 17.51 -0.64
N TYR A 65 20.61 16.77 -1.49
CA TYR A 65 21.06 15.43 -1.12
C TYR A 65 22.20 15.51 -0.10
N ARG A 66 22.14 14.69 0.95
CA ARG A 66 23.24 14.45 1.89
C ARG A 66 23.33 12.98 2.20
N SER A 67 24.52 12.39 2.05
CA SER A 67 24.75 10.97 2.40
C SER A 67 24.39 10.73 3.87
N ALA A 68 23.61 9.69 4.15
CA ALA A 68 23.06 9.39 5.48
C ALA A 68 22.17 10.51 6.07
N GLY A 69 21.72 11.46 5.24
CA GLY A 69 20.88 12.57 5.66
C GLY A 69 19.45 12.13 5.94
N THR A 70 18.92 12.54 7.10
CA THR A 70 17.58 12.19 7.59
C THR A 70 16.78 13.41 8.04
N THR A 71 17.23 14.62 7.71
CA THR A 71 16.62 15.87 8.18
C THR A 71 16.36 16.85 7.02
N PRO A 72 15.49 17.86 7.21
CA PRO A 72 15.26 18.89 6.19
C PRO A 72 16.49 19.72 5.79
N SER A 73 17.62 19.61 6.51
CA SER A 73 18.90 20.20 6.07
C SER A 73 19.56 19.43 4.91
N GLY A 74 19.11 18.20 4.67
CA GLY A 74 19.50 17.37 3.55
C GLY A 74 19.20 15.89 3.81
N PHE A 75 18.79 15.20 2.75
CA PHE A 75 18.37 13.79 2.82
C PHE A 75 19.17 12.91 1.87
N ASP A 76 19.42 11.65 2.23
CA ASP A 76 19.63 10.64 1.20
C ASP A 76 18.31 10.01 0.76
N CYS A 77 18.35 9.07 -0.18
CA CYS A 77 17.14 8.50 -0.77
C CYS A 77 16.24 7.83 0.29
N SER A 78 16.80 6.98 1.14
CA SER A 78 16.06 6.20 2.13
C SER A 78 15.85 6.98 3.43
N GLY A 79 16.73 7.90 3.78
CA GLY A 79 16.54 8.88 4.84
C GLY A 79 15.37 9.81 4.57
N PHE A 80 15.18 10.26 3.32
CA PHE A 80 13.99 11.01 2.91
C PHE A 80 12.70 10.20 3.11
N ILE A 81 12.66 8.97 2.58
CA ILE A 81 11.47 8.10 2.69
C ILE A 81 11.19 7.76 4.16
N SER A 82 12.20 7.38 4.94
CA SER A 82 12.04 7.09 6.38
C SER A 82 11.54 8.32 7.15
N PHE A 83 12.07 9.51 6.86
CA PHE A 83 11.61 10.77 7.46
C PHE A 83 10.13 11.05 7.13
N VAL A 84 9.72 10.91 5.86
CA VAL A 84 8.32 11.13 5.47
C VAL A 84 7.41 10.15 6.18
N PHE A 85 7.70 8.85 6.14
CA PHE A 85 6.83 7.81 6.70
C PHE A 85 6.78 7.84 8.24
N SER A 86 7.89 8.15 8.91
CA SER A 86 7.92 8.24 10.38
C SER A 86 7.00 9.34 10.94
N ASN A 87 6.81 10.44 10.21
CA ASN A 87 5.85 11.50 10.58
C ASN A 87 4.38 11.04 10.53
N PHE A 88 4.10 9.87 9.94
CA PHE A 88 2.77 9.25 9.91
C PHE A 88 2.70 8.00 10.81
N GLY A 89 3.64 7.83 11.73
CA GLY A 89 3.68 6.69 12.66
C GLY A 89 4.17 5.40 12.01
N ILE A 90 4.88 5.51 10.88
CA ILE A 90 5.31 4.37 10.07
C ILE A 90 6.84 4.31 10.06
N PRO A 91 7.47 3.70 11.07
CA PRO A 91 8.92 3.65 11.14
C PRO A 91 9.48 2.72 10.06
N LEU A 92 10.34 3.24 9.20
CA LEU A 92 11.05 2.47 8.19
C LEU A 92 12.54 2.46 8.50
N VAL A 93 13.19 1.31 8.29
CA VAL A 93 14.64 1.18 8.37
C VAL A 93 15.32 2.13 7.39
N HIS A 94 16.44 2.73 7.76
CA HIS A 94 17.14 3.69 6.90
C HIS A 94 17.74 3.07 5.63
N SER A 95 17.83 1.75 5.51
CA SER A 95 18.41 1.09 4.32
C SER A 95 17.35 0.85 3.24
N SER A 96 17.54 1.37 2.02
CA SER A 96 16.66 1.08 0.88
C SER A 96 16.53 -0.41 0.59
N TYR A 97 17.61 -1.18 0.76
CA TYR A 97 17.57 -2.63 0.63
C TYR A 97 16.70 -3.26 1.72
N GLY A 98 16.87 -2.84 2.98
CA GLY A 98 16.07 -3.33 4.10
C GLY A 98 14.58 -2.96 3.95
N MET A 99 14.26 -1.77 3.44
CA MET A 99 12.88 -1.38 3.14
C MET A 99 12.21 -2.30 2.12
N ALA A 100 12.95 -2.81 1.14
CA ALA A 100 12.42 -3.69 0.10
C ALA A 100 12.00 -5.08 0.62
N GLU A 101 12.43 -5.46 1.82
CA GLU A 101 12.03 -6.70 2.49
C GLU A 101 10.64 -6.61 3.14
N PHE A 102 10.05 -5.40 3.20
CA PHE A 102 8.72 -5.17 3.79
C PHE A 102 7.66 -4.95 2.71
N GLY A 103 6.42 -5.27 3.07
CA GLY A 103 5.26 -5.09 2.20
C GLY A 103 5.10 -6.18 1.14
N GLU A 104 4.06 -6.02 0.32
CA GLU A 104 3.77 -6.92 -0.79
C GLU A 104 4.46 -6.45 -2.07
N THR A 105 4.91 -7.40 -2.90
CA THR A 105 5.46 -7.09 -4.22
C THR A 105 4.33 -6.70 -5.17
N VAL A 106 4.45 -5.55 -5.81
CA VAL A 106 3.46 -4.99 -6.75
C VAL A 106 4.00 -5.02 -8.16
N LYS A 107 3.14 -5.42 -9.12
CA LYS A 107 3.45 -5.33 -10.55
C LYS A 107 3.31 -3.87 -11.01
N LEU A 108 4.12 -3.45 -11.98
CA LEU A 108 4.02 -2.09 -12.53
C LEU A 108 2.62 -1.74 -13.09
N ALA A 109 1.85 -2.74 -13.54
CA ALA A 109 0.48 -2.55 -14.00
C ALA A 109 -0.52 -2.21 -12.87
N ASP A 110 -0.20 -2.63 -11.65
CA ASP A 110 -1.06 -2.46 -10.46
C ASP A 110 -0.55 -1.35 -9.53
N ILE A 111 0.46 -0.59 -9.98
CA ILE A 111 1.13 0.42 -9.18
C ILE A 111 0.20 1.59 -8.87
N ARG A 112 0.30 2.13 -7.65
CA ARG A 112 -0.51 3.25 -7.20
C ARG A 112 0.32 4.24 -6.37
N PRO A 113 -0.18 5.47 -6.17
CA PRO A 113 0.44 6.42 -5.24
C PRO A 113 0.66 5.79 -3.85
N GLY A 114 1.80 6.11 -3.23
CA GLY A 114 2.23 5.55 -1.95
C GLY A 114 3.08 4.28 -2.06
N ASP A 115 3.11 3.60 -3.21
CA ASP A 115 3.99 2.45 -3.43
C ASP A 115 5.47 2.89 -3.46
N LEU A 116 6.36 2.04 -2.95
CA LEU A 116 7.80 2.27 -2.97
C LEU A 116 8.45 1.53 -4.14
N MET A 117 9.08 2.28 -5.04
CA MET A 117 9.87 1.75 -6.14
C MET A 117 11.34 1.63 -5.72
N PHE A 118 11.95 0.49 -6.00
CA PHE A 118 13.34 0.20 -5.66
C PHE A 118 14.19 0.02 -6.91
N PHE A 119 15.37 0.61 -6.85
CA PHE A 119 16.29 0.65 -7.98
C PHE A 119 17.69 0.20 -7.56
N LYS A 120 18.45 -0.26 -8.55
CA LYS A 120 19.90 -0.49 -8.42
C LYS A 120 20.60 0.83 -8.07
N GLY A 121 21.69 0.70 -7.32
CA GLY A 121 22.53 1.85 -6.95
C GLY A 121 23.42 2.35 -8.10
N ARG A 122 24.58 2.92 -7.75
CA ARG A 122 25.55 3.47 -8.71
C ARG A 122 25.99 2.45 -9.77
N ASN A 123 26.23 1.20 -9.36
CA ASN A 123 26.61 0.12 -10.27
C ASN A 123 25.37 -0.56 -10.86
N VAL A 124 25.10 -0.32 -12.16
CA VAL A 124 23.97 -0.90 -12.89
C VAL A 124 24.07 -2.41 -13.12
N ASN A 125 25.29 -2.96 -13.06
CA ASN A 125 25.53 -4.40 -13.19
C ASN A 125 25.33 -5.15 -11.86
N SER A 126 25.18 -4.42 -10.75
CA SER A 126 24.81 -5.02 -9.47
C SER A 126 23.32 -5.39 -9.44
N SER A 127 23.00 -6.53 -8.83
CA SER A 127 21.63 -6.89 -8.47
C SER A 127 21.16 -6.23 -7.17
N ARG A 128 22.04 -5.53 -6.45
CA ARG A 128 21.72 -4.95 -5.14
C ARG A 128 20.89 -3.67 -5.27
N ILE A 129 19.80 -3.61 -4.51
CA ILE A 129 19.02 -2.39 -4.32
C ILE A 129 19.89 -1.33 -3.64
N GLY A 130 19.96 -0.15 -4.24
CA GLY A 130 20.75 0.97 -3.73
C GLY A 130 20.06 2.31 -3.82
N HIS A 131 18.77 2.34 -4.20
CA HIS A 131 17.97 3.55 -4.27
C HIS A 131 16.49 3.23 -4.06
N VAL A 132 15.74 4.17 -3.49
CA VAL A 132 14.30 4.06 -3.25
C VAL A 132 13.61 5.36 -3.64
N ALA A 133 12.40 5.24 -4.16
CA ALA A 133 11.49 6.34 -4.43
C ALA A 133 10.05 5.96 -4.04
N MET A 134 9.20 6.96 -3.82
CA MET A 134 7.78 6.75 -3.57
C MET A 134 6.96 7.27 -4.75
N VAL A 135 6.01 6.47 -5.23
CA VAL A 135 5.06 6.90 -6.26
C VAL A 135 4.14 7.98 -5.68
N VAL A 136 4.02 9.10 -6.39
CA VAL A 136 3.17 10.22 -6.00
C VAL A 136 1.99 10.43 -6.93
N ASP A 137 2.05 9.86 -8.13
CA ASP A 137 0.98 9.97 -9.14
C ASP A 137 1.13 8.90 -10.21
N VAL A 138 0.01 8.47 -10.79
CA VAL A 138 -0.05 7.55 -11.93
C VAL A 138 -1.05 8.10 -12.94
N LYS A 139 -0.55 8.47 -14.11
CA LYS A 139 -1.33 9.04 -15.21
C LYS A 139 -1.09 8.24 -16.49
N GLU A 140 -1.87 8.53 -17.52
CA GLU A 140 -1.70 7.90 -18.84
C GLU A 140 -0.27 8.04 -19.37
N ASP A 141 0.32 9.23 -19.19
CA ASP A 141 1.66 9.58 -19.65
C ASP A 141 2.80 9.07 -18.75
N GLY A 142 2.51 8.52 -17.56
CA GLY A 142 3.58 7.99 -16.72
C GLY A 142 3.28 7.70 -15.26
N ILE A 143 4.30 7.16 -14.61
CA ILE A 143 4.35 6.91 -13.17
C ILE A 143 5.31 7.96 -12.60
N TYR A 144 4.80 8.83 -11.75
CA TYR A 144 5.58 9.90 -11.13
C TYR A 144 6.00 9.47 -9.74
N PHE A 145 7.29 9.60 -9.44
CA PHE A 145 7.84 9.25 -8.13
C PHE A 145 8.70 10.36 -7.56
N ILE A 146 8.60 10.56 -6.24
CA ILE A 146 9.42 11.48 -5.46
C ILE A 146 10.55 10.74 -4.76
N HIS A 147 11.74 11.33 -4.75
CA HIS A 147 12.90 10.79 -4.06
C HIS A 147 13.97 11.87 -3.86
N SER A 148 14.95 11.61 -2.98
CA SER A 148 16.20 12.40 -2.94
C SER A 148 17.21 11.87 -3.95
N SER A 149 17.46 12.61 -5.03
CA SER A 149 18.46 12.33 -6.06
C SER A 149 19.84 12.81 -5.62
N SER A 150 20.88 12.01 -5.84
CA SER A 150 22.26 12.41 -5.51
C SER A 150 22.74 13.69 -6.22
N SER A 151 22.16 14.04 -7.37
CA SER A 151 22.53 15.24 -8.13
C SER A 151 21.63 16.45 -7.87
N ASN A 152 20.35 16.22 -7.56
CA ASN A 152 19.32 17.27 -7.60
C ASN A 152 18.56 17.43 -6.28
N GLY A 153 18.88 16.63 -5.25
CA GLY A 153 18.10 16.60 -4.02
C GLY A 153 16.70 16.02 -4.25
N VAL A 154 15.74 16.42 -3.41
CA VAL A 154 14.36 15.92 -3.47
C VAL A 154 13.67 16.42 -4.74
N ILE A 155 13.30 15.51 -5.63
CA ILE A 155 12.73 15.80 -6.95
C ILE A 155 11.66 14.76 -7.31
N ILE A 156 10.76 15.13 -8.24
CA ILE A 156 9.83 14.21 -8.88
C ILE A 156 10.32 13.90 -10.30
N ASN A 157 10.37 12.62 -10.66
CA ASN A 157 10.65 12.18 -12.02
C ASN A 157 9.52 11.29 -12.56
N ASN A 158 9.37 11.26 -13.88
CA ASN A 158 8.49 10.33 -14.57
C ASN A 158 9.29 9.08 -14.97
N PHE A 159 8.84 7.92 -14.48
CA PHE A 159 9.48 6.64 -14.76
C PHE A 159 9.47 6.28 -16.24
N LYS A 160 8.36 6.52 -16.97
CA LYS A 160 8.23 6.12 -18.38
C LYS A 160 9.20 6.85 -19.31
N THR A 161 9.63 8.06 -18.94
CA THR A 161 10.52 8.88 -19.78
C THR A 161 11.97 8.86 -19.31
N SER A 162 12.25 8.32 -18.11
CA SER A 162 13.62 8.29 -17.57
C SER A 162 14.35 6.98 -17.86
N LYS A 163 15.14 6.98 -18.94
CA LYS A 163 16.04 5.88 -19.31
C LYS A 163 16.92 5.41 -18.14
N TYR A 164 17.36 6.35 -17.28
CA TYR A 164 18.20 6.06 -16.12
C TYR A 164 17.51 5.14 -15.11
N TYR A 165 16.27 5.46 -14.73
CA TYR A 165 15.51 4.69 -13.74
C TYR A 165 14.92 3.43 -14.34
N ILE A 166 14.51 3.44 -15.60
CA ILE A 166 14.05 2.24 -16.31
C ILE A 166 15.12 1.16 -16.27
N ALA A 167 16.37 1.49 -16.63
CA ALA A 167 17.48 0.54 -16.63
C ALA A 167 17.88 0.02 -15.23
N ARG A 168 17.40 0.68 -14.16
CA ARG A 168 17.75 0.36 -12.77
C ARG A 168 16.59 -0.18 -11.96
N TYR A 169 15.39 -0.26 -12.51
CA TYR A 169 14.24 -0.79 -11.80
C TYR A 169 14.49 -2.23 -11.34
N VAL A 170 14.16 -2.52 -10.08
CA VAL A 170 14.29 -3.85 -9.48
C VAL A 170 12.92 -4.38 -9.10
N THR A 171 12.21 -3.68 -8.23
CA THR A 171 10.91 -4.13 -7.70
C THR A 171 10.11 -2.95 -7.17
N THR A 172 8.82 -3.18 -6.92
CA THR A 172 7.93 -2.25 -6.24
C THR A 172 7.33 -2.95 -5.04
N LYS A 173 7.27 -2.25 -3.89
CA LYS A 173 6.62 -2.74 -2.68
C LYS A 173 5.52 -1.82 -2.24
N ARG A 174 4.45 -2.42 -1.74
CA ARG A 174 3.32 -1.71 -1.12
C ARG A 174 3.26 -2.06 0.35
N LEU A 175 3.31 -1.03 1.17
CA LEU A 175 3.23 -1.15 2.62
C LEU A 175 1.76 -1.17 3.06
N ASP A 176 1.44 -1.97 4.07
CA ASP A 176 0.11 -1.95 4.70
C ASP A 176 0.06 -0.84 5.75
N PHE A 177 -0.66 0.23 5.43
CA PHE A 177 -0.95 1.33 6.34
C PHE A 177 -1.98 0.83 7.36
N GLY A 178 -1.52 0.37 8.53
CA GLY A 178 -2.40 -0.04 9.63
C GLY A 178 -2.08 -1.37 10.31
N GLN A 179 -1.02 -2.09 9.94
CA GLN A 179 -0.53 -3.24 10.71
C GLN A 179 0.94 -3.07 11.10
N LYS A 180 1.29 -3.54 12.32
CA LYS A 180 2.68 -3.62 12.78
C LYS A 180 3.50 -4.35 11.71
N PHE A 181 4.56 -3.73 11.23
CA PHE A 181 5.43 -4.30 10.19
C PHE A 181 5.91 -5.70 10.57
N GLN A 182 5.34 -6.72 9.91
CA GLN A 182 5.86 -8.07 9.97
C GLN A 182 6.84 -8.25 8.83
N LYS A 183 8.06 -8.68 9.15
CA LYS A 183 9.02 -9.16 8.16
C LYS A 183 8.42 -10.45 7.58
N LYS A 184 8.26 -10.51 6.25
CA LYS A 184 7.93 -11.78 5.58
C LYS A 184 9.15 -12.67 5.47
#